data_AF-A0A355RKK5-F1
#
_entry.id   AF-A0A355RKK5-F1
#
_cell.length_a   1.000
_cell.length_b   1.000
_cell.length_c   1.000
_cell.angle_alpha   90.00
_cell.angle_beta   90.00
_cell.angle_gamma   90.00
#
_symmetry.space_group_name_H-M   'P 1'
#
loop_
_entity.id
_entity.type
_entity.pdbx_description
1 polymer ?
#
loop_
_entity_poly.entity_id
_entity_poly.type
_entity_poly.pdbx_seq_one_letter_code
_entity_poly.pdbx_strand_id
1 'polypeptide(L)'
;KNVSQAMRGHFAVAKVEPKRKVAEFRVAPENLIEVGAEITADHYAAGQYVDVSGTSIGKGFAGAMKRHNFGGLRASHGVSISHRSHGSTGQCQGPGKVFKGKKMAGHMGAAKVTTQNLQVVKTDADRGLIMIKGAVPGSKGGWVTVKDAVKKPLPSDVPFPAALRSAEQPATEAPATEGGDA
;
A
#
# COMPACT_ATOMS: atom_id res chain seq x y z
N LYS A 1 23.06 9.37 -5.53
CA LYS A 1 22.81 9.46 -7.00
C LYS A 1 21.31 9.53 -7.34
N ASN A 2 20.48 8.61 -6.83
CA ASN A 2 19.07 8.48 -7.25
C ASN A 2 18.08 9.46 -6.58
N VAL A 3 18.55 10.25 -5.61
CA VAL A 3 17.75 11.26 -4.89
C VAL A 3 18.14 12.65 -5.39
N SER A 4 17.15 13.49 -5.68
CA SER A 4 17.35 14.88 -6.12
C SER A 4 18.02 15.74 -5.05
N GLN A 5 18.66 16.85 -5.44
CA GLN A 5 19.35 17.73 -4.49
C GLN A 5 18.41 18.32 -3.43
N ALA A 6 17.21 18.75 -3.83
CA ALA A 6 16.20 19.28 -2.90
C ALA A 6 15.83 18.27 -1.81
N MET A 7 15.59 17.01 -2.19
CA MET A 7 15.28 15.94 -1.24
C MET A 7 16.47 15.61 -0.33
N ARG A 8 17.72 15.69 -0.83
CA ARG A 8 18.91 15.50 0.02
C ARG A 8 19.02 16.58 1.09
N GLY A 9 18.73 17.84 0.75
CA GLY A 9 18.70 18.92 1.73
C GLY A 9 17.65 18.67 2.81
N HIS A 10 16.45 18.22 2.42
CA HIS A 10 15.40 17.86 3.36
C HIS A 10 15.80 16.74 4.33
N PHE A 11 16.42 15.67 3.81
CA PHE A 11 16.94 14.56 4.65
C PHE A 11 18.10 14.99 5.57
N ALA A 12 18.97 15.89 5.11
CA ALA A 12 20.10 16.39 5.89
C ALA A 12 19.63 17.23 7.09
N VAL A 13 18.63 18.09 6.91
CA VAL A 13 18.03 18.87 8.01
C VAL A 13 17.41 17.94 9.06
N ALA A 14 16.72 16.89 8.61
CA ALA A 14 16.13 15.88 9.50
C ALA A 14 17.16 14.89 10.09
N LYS A 15 18.42 14.91 9.65
CA LYS A 15 19.48 13.95 10.01
C LYS A 15 19.12 12.48 9.74
N VAL A 16 18.32 12.22 8.71
CA VAL A 16 17.89 10.87 8.32
C VAL A 16 18.56 10.47 7.00
N GLU A 17 18.86 9.18 6.85
CA GLU A 17 19.36 8.65 5.59
C GLU A 17 18.32 8.77 4.45
N PRO A 18 18.75 9.06 3.20
CA PRO A 18 17.82 9.15 2.08
C PRO A 18 17.04 7.86 1.84
N LYS A 19 15.70 7.92 1.91
CA LYS A 19 14.82 6.76 1.70
C LYS A 19 14.27 6.71 0.27
N ARG A 20 13.91 5.50 -0.19
CA ARG A 20 13.37 5.26 -1.56
C ARG A 20 12.00 5.90 -1.78
N LYS A 21 11.16 5.96 -0.74
CA LYS A 21 9.80 6.49 -0.82
C LYS A 21 9.48 7.28 0.44
N VAL A 22 8.78 8.39 0.25
CA VAL A 22 8.21 9.23 1.31
C VAL A 22 6.69 9.11 1.22
N ALA A 23 6.04 8.95 2.37
CA ALA A 23 4.60 8.84 2.48
C ALA A 23 4.13 9.52 3.77
N GLU A 24 2.92 10.05 3.74
CA GLU A 24 2.32 10.77 4.85
C GLU A 24 1.14 10.00 5.44
N PHE A 25 1.01 10.10 6.76
CA PHE A 25 -0.08 9.55 7.53
C PHE A 25 -0.77 10.69 8.27
N ARG A 26 -2.11 10.65 8.32
CA ARG A 26 -2.87 11.58 9.15
C ARG A 26 -2.94 10.98 10.54
N VAL A 27 -2.37 11.67 11.51
CA VAL A 27 -2.33 11.29 12.92
C VAL A 27 -2.90 12.42 13.76
N ALA A 28 -3.44 12.07 14.92
CA ALA A 28 -3.88 13.02 15.92
C ALA A 28 -2.65 13.64 16.63
N PRO A 29 -2.74 14.87 17.18
CA PRO A 29 -1.58 15.57 17.75
C PRO A 29 -0.93 14.83 18.92
N GLU A 30 -1.69 14.05 19.67
CA GLU A 30 -1.22 13.19 20.76
C GLU A 30 -0.35 12.01 20.29
N ASN A 31 -0.42 11.64 19.01
CA ASN A 31 0.29 10.50 18.43
C ASN A 31 1.46 10.94 17.54
N LEU A 32 1.98 12.15 17.77
CA LEU A 32 3.16 12.64 17.07
C LEU A 32 4.42 11.97 17.59
N ILE A 33 5.27 11.54 16.65
CA ILE A 33 6.54 10.88 16.93
C ILE A 33 7.67 11.88 16.61
N GLU A 34 8.75 11.82 17.39
CA GLU A 34 9.94 12.63 17.15
C GLU A 34 10.58 12.34 15.79
N VAL A 35 11.15 13.38 15.17
CA VAL A 35 11.80 13.25 13.87
C VAL A 35 13.05 12.39 13.99
N GLY A 36 13.15 11.35 13.16
CA GLY A 36 14.29 10.43 13.13
C GLY A 36 14.05 9.11 13.87
N ALA A 37 12.93 8.96 14.57
CA ALA A 37 12.56 7.69 15.20
C ALA A 37 12.31 6.57 14.17
N GLU A 38 12.78 5.36 14.47
CA GLU A 38 12.58 4.17 13.64
C GLU A 38 11.42 3.33 14.19
N ILE A 39 10.40 3.11 13.34
CA ILE A 39 9.24 2.27 13.64
C ILE A 39 9.53 0.82 13.28
N THR A 40 9.33 -0.11 14.21
CA THR A 40 9.56 -1.55 14.01
C THR A 40 8.28 -2.28 13.59
N ALA A 41 8.42 -3.55 13.18
CA ALA A 41 7.28 -4.38 12.78
C ALA A 41 6.31 -4.68 13.94
N ASP A 42 6.78 -4.60 15.20
CA ASP A 42 5.98 -4.81 16.41
C ASP A 42 5.00 -3.67 16.69
N HIS A 43 4.96 -2.65 15.85
CA HIS A 43 3.90 -1.66 15.88
C HIS A 43 2.51 -2.30 15.67
N TYR A 44 2.44 -3.46 15.02
CA TYR A 44 1.20 -4.21 14.84
C TYR A 44 1.15 -5.42 15.78
N ALA A 45 0.02 -5.60 16.46
CA ALA A 45 -0.21 -6.78 17.29
C ALA A 45 -0.79 -7.95 16.46
N ALA A 46 -0.47 -9.18 16.85
CA ALA A 46 -1.10 -10.36 16.27
C ALA A 46 -2.63 -10.33 16.54
N GLY A 47 -3.43 -10.61 15.52
CA GLY A 47 -4.89 -10.54 15.58
C GLY A 47 -5.49 -9.18 15.23
N GLN A 48 -4.68 -8.13 15.12
CA GLN A 48 -5.13 -6.79 14.68
C GLN A 48 -5.62 -6.82 13.21
N TYR A 49 -6.61 -5.96 12.92
CA TYR A 49 -7.06 -5.72 11.55
C TYR A 49 -6.41 -4.45 10.99
N VAL A 50 -5.95 -4.55 9.74
CA VAL A 50 -5.25 -3.49 9.02
C VAL A 50 -5.84 -3.28 7.62
N ASP A 51 -5.69 -2.05 7.13
CA ASP A 51 -6.01 -1.65 5.76
C ASP A 51 -4.71 -1.48 4.96
N VAL A 52 -4.56 -2.24 3.88
CA VAL A 52 -3.35 -2.23 3.05
C VAL A 52 -3.63 -1.55 1.71
N SER A 53 -2.90 -0.47 1.44
CA SER A 53 -2.97 0.29 0.21
C SER A 53 -1.75 0.06 -0.67
N GLY A 54 -1.96 -0.16 -1.96
CA GLY A 54 -0.87 -0.41 -2.90
C GLY A 54 -1.28 -0.09 -4.34
N THR A 55 -0.31 -0.10 -5.24
CA THR A 55 -0.57 0.04 -6.67
C THR A 55 -0.92 -1.32 -7.25
N SER A 56 -2.14 -1.47 -7.75
CA SER A 56 -2.61 -2.71 -8.38
C SER A 56 -1.78 -3.09 -9.61
N ILE A 57 -1.72 -4.38 -9.92
CA ILE A 57 -1.00 -4.90 -11.09
C ILE A 57 -1.58 -4.30 -12.37
N GLY A 58 -0.73 -3.65 -13.17
CA GLY A 58 -1.09 -3.10 -14.48
C GLY A 58 -1.40 -4.21 -15.47
N LYS A 59 -2.53 -4.09 -16.18
CA LYS A 59 -2.96 -5.03 -17.23
C LYS A 59 -2.99 -4.38 -18.63
N GLY A 60 -2.47 -3.16 -18.76
CA GLY A 60 -2.44 -2.39 -20.01
C GLY A 60 -3.83 -1.96 -20.47
N PHE A 61 -4.01 -1.84 -21.78
CA PHE A 61 -5.32 -1.58 -22.39
C PHE A 61 -6.18 -2.84 -22.38
N ALA A 62 -7.25 -2.85 -21.57
CA ALA A 62 -8.16 -3.97 -21.43
C ALA A 62 -9.47 -3.72 -22.18
N GLY A 63 -9.92 -4.73 -22.94
CA GLY A 63 -11.24 -4.74 -23.58
C GLY A 63 -12.39 -4.79 -22.57
N ALA A 64 -13.61 -4.50 -23.04
CA ALA A 64 -14.81 -4.38 -22.18
C ALA A 64 -15.08 -5.63 -21.33
N MET A 65 -14.91 -6.83 -21.90
CA MET A 65 -15.09 -8.09 -21.18
C MET A 65 -14.11 -8.24 -20.01
N LYS A 66 -12.81 -7.99 -20.21
CA LYS A 66 -11.78 -8.13 -19.15
C LYS A 66 -11.87 -7.03 -18.09
N ARG A 67 -12.23 -5.81 -18.51
CA ARG A 67 -12.26 -4.63 -17.63
C ARG A 67 -13.52 -4.60 -16.76
N HIS A 68 -14.67 -4.99 -17.31
CA HIS A 68 -15.98 -4.82 -16.66
C HIS A 68 -16.79 -6.12 -16.54
N ASN A 69 -16.21 -7.28 -16.89
CA ASN A 69 -16.86 -8.59 -16.85
C ASN A 69 -18.14 -8.66 -17.71
N PHE A 70 -18.15 -8.04 -18.89
CA PHE A 70 -19.27 -8.13 -19.84
C PHE A 70 -19.36 -9.54 -20.46
N GLY A 71 -20.59 -10.02 -20.72
CA GLY A 71 -20.87 -11.38 -21.20
C GLY A 71 -20.49 -11.69 -22.66
N GLY A 72 -20.25 -10.68 -23.49
CA GLY A 72 -19.96 -10.85 -24.92
C GLY A 72 -21.20 -11.26 -25.74
N LEU A 73 -20.99 -11.54 -27.03
CA LEU A 73 -22.02 -12.06 -27.94
C LEU A 73 -21.83 -13.56 -28.17
N ARG A 74 -22.84 -14.22 -28.76
CA ARG A 74 -22.76 -15.64 -29.12
C ARG A 74 -21.58 -15.91 -30.05
N ALA A 75 -20.98 -17.09 -29.91
CA ALA A 75 -19.88 -17.52 -30.77
C ALA A 75 -20.35 -18.19 -32.08
N SER A 76 -21.61 -18.60 -32.15
CA SER A 76 -22.24 -19.25 -33.29
C SER A 76 -23.57 -18.54 -33.66
N HIS A 77 -24.30 -19.09 -34.62
CA HIS A 77 -25.58 -18.55 -35.11
C HIS A 77 -25.48 -17.14 -35.73
N GLY A 78 -24.52 -16.96 -36.65
CA GLY A 78 -24.48 -15.80 -37.55
C GLY A 78 -23.86 -14.51 -36.99
N VAL A 79 -23.26 -14.55 -35.79
CA VAL A 79 -22.53 -13.39 -35.25
C VAL A 79 -21.24 -13.16 -36.05
N SER A 80 -21.18 -12.07 -36.81
CA SER A 80 -19.99 -11.69 -37.57
C SER A 80 -19.11 -10.72 -36.77
N ILE A 81 -17.85 -11.12 -36.49
CA ILE A 81 -16.72 -10.31 -35.96
C ILE A 81 -16.93 -9.70 -34.55
N SER A 82 -18.15 -9.66 -34.03
CA SER A 82 -18.54 -8.88 -32.85
C SER A 82 -18.57 -9.66 -31.52
N HIS A 83 -18.12 -10.91 -31.51
CA HIS A 83 -18.02 -11.83 -30.38
C HIS A 83 -17.60 -11.20 -29.04
N ARG A 84 -16.60 -10.30 -29.07
CA ARG A 84 -16.03 -9.62 -27.90
C ARG A 84 -16.31 -8.11 -27.87
N SER A 85 -17.23 -7.64 -28.72
CA SER A 85 -17.62 -6.24 -28.81
C SER A 85 -18.32 -5.77 -27.53
N HIS A 86 -18.37 -4.45 -27.32
CA HIS A 86 -18.99 -3.84 -26.15
C HIS A 86 -20.53 -3.77 -26.24
N GLY A 87 -21.13 -4.14 -27.37
CA GLY A 87 -22.58 -4.01 -27.61
C GLY A 87 -23.04 -2.56 -27.77
N SER A 88 -24.31 -2.27 -27.53
CA SER A 88 -24.84 -0.91 -27.67
C SER A 88 -24.32 0.04 -26.57
N THR A 89 -23.89 1.23 -26.97
CA THR A 89 -23.36 2.26 -26.07
C THR A 89 -24.43 3.26 -25.61
N GLY A 90 -25.50 3.45 -26.38
CA GLY A 90 -26.51 4.50 -26.15
C GLY A 90 -27.85 4.21 -26.81
N GLN A 91 -28.76 5.18 -26.69
CA GLN A 91 -30.08 5.16 -27.35
C GLN A 91 -30.06 6.04 -28.61
N CYS A 92 -31.11 5.96 -29.43
CA CYS A 92 -31.27 6.71 -30.68
C CYS A 92 -31.63 8.20 -30.41
N GLN A 93 -32.89 8.62 -30.61
CA GLN A 93 -33.27 10.03 -30.70
C GLN A 93 -33.10 10.83 -29.39
N GLY A 94 -33.46 10.27 -28.24
CA GLY A 94 -33.22 10.88 -26.93
C GLY A 94 -32.41 9.90 -26.08
N PRO A 95 -31.22 10.26 -25.55
CA PRO A 95 -30.58 11.57 -25.41
C PRO A 95 -29.53 11.95 -26.50
N GLY A 96 -29.40 11.18 -27.60
CA GLY A 96 -28.48 11.50 -28.71
C GLY A 96 -26.99 11.55 -28.34
N LYS A 97 -26.61 11.02 -27.17
CA LYS A 97 -25.22 11.02 -26.67
C LYS A 97 -24.93 9.81 -25.80
N VAL A 98 -23.65 9.53 -25.62
CA VAL A 98 -23.16 8.57 -24.62
C VAL A 98 -23.02 9.28 -23.27
N PHE A 99 -23.60 8.70 -22.22
CA PHE A 99 -23.48 9.25 -20.86
C PHE A 99 -22.04 9.18 -20.34
N LYS A 100 -21.65 10.18 -19.54
CA LYS A 100 -20.36 10.19 -18.83
C LYS A 100 -20.30 9.00 -17.86
N GLY A 101 -19.12 8.38 -17.73
CA GLY A 101 -18.93 7.21 -16.89
C GLY A 101 -19.42 5.89 -17.51
N LYS A 102 -19.89 5.89 -18.77
CA LYS A 102 -20.21 4.65 -19.49
C LYS A 102 -19.00 3.72 -19.50
N LYS A 103 -19.23 2.46 -19.09
CA LYS A 103 -18.20 1.41 -19.06
C LYS A 103 -17.74 1.07 -20.49
N MET A 104 -16.47 1.32 -20.77
CA MET A 104 -15.81 1.06 -22.05
C MET A 104 -14.45 0.39 -21.85
N ALA A 105 -13.84 -0.09 -22.94
CA ALA A 105 -12.45 -0.52 -22.95
C ALA A 105 -11.50 0.63 -22.52
N GLY A 106 -10.32 0.28 -22.01
CA GLY A 106 -9.34 1.26 -21.58
C GLY A 106 -8.29 0.69 -20.65
N HIS A 107 -7.43 1.57 -20.14
CA HIS A 107 -6.38 1.19 -19.22
C HIS A 107 -6.95 0.56 -17.93
N MET A 108 -6.38 -0.58 -17.53
CA MET A 108 -6.79 -1.35 -16.35
C MET A 108 -5.58 -1.65 -15.46
N GLY A 109 -5.75 -1.46 -14.16
CA GLY A 109 -4.66 -1.63 -13.18
C GLY A 109 -3.78 -0.40 -13.06
N ALA A 110 -2.64 -0.55 -12.36
CA ALA A 110 -1.74 0.55 -11.97
C ALA A 110 -2.44 1.73 -11.27
N ALA A 111 -3.60 1.48 -10.69
CA ALA A 111 -4.31 2.40 -9.83
C ALA A 111 -4.02 2.07 -8.36
N LYS A 112 -4.05 3.09 -7.51
CA LYS A 112 -3.97 2.93 -6.05
C LYS A 112 -5.27 2.31 -5.54
N VAL A 113 -5.16 1.15 -4.91
CA VAL A 113 -6.28 0.38 -4.35
C VAL A 113 -5.97 0.05 -2.90
N THR A 114 -7.00 0.11 -2.07
CA THR A 114 -6.92 -0.28 -0.65
C THR A 114 -7.77 -1.52 -0.43
N THR A 115 -7.14 -2.55 0.13
CA THR A 115 -7.85 -3.74 0.62
C THR A 115 -8.03 -3.59 2.12
N GLN A 116 -9.28 -3.65 2.57
CA GLN A 116 -9.65 -3.38 3.95
C GLN A 116 -9.81 -4.66 4.76
N ASN A 117 -9.71 -4.53 6.09
CA ASN A 117 -9.98 -5.60 7.05
C ASN A 117 -9.10 -6.85 6.88
N LEU A 118 -7.81 -6.66 6.59
CA LEU A 118 -6.86 -7.76 6.55
C LEU A 118 -6.36 -8.07 7.95
N GLN A 119 -6.22 -9.34 8.31
CA GLN A 119 -5.78 -9.75 9.64
C GLN A 119 -4.26 -9.91 9.70
N VAL A 120 -3.63 -9.34 10.72
CA VAL A 120 -2.22 -9.61 11.07
C VAL A 120 -2.15 -10.94 11.81
N VAL A 121 -1.38 -11.89 11.28
CA VAL A 121 -1.23 -13.24 11.86
C VAL A 121 -0.07 -13.25 12.86
N LYS A 122 1.06 -12.66 12.46
CA LYS A 122 2.29 -12.65 13.24
C LYS A 122 3.20 -11.51 12.77
N THR A 123 3.97 -10.95 13.69
CA THR A 123 5.08 -10.04 13.43
C THR A 123 6.41 -10.69 13.82
N ASP A 124 7.48 -10.24 13.17
CA ASP A 124 8.86 -10.62 13.45
C ASP A 124 9.70 -9.34 13.34
N ALA A 125 10.02 -8.73 14.49
CA ALA A 125 10.76 -7.47 14.54
C ALA A 125 12.23 -7.60 14.14
N ASP A 126 12.88 -8.72 14.47
CA ASP A 126 14.29 -8.96 14.11
C ASP A 126 14.48 -8.91 12.60
N ARG A 127 13.53 -9.49 11.85
CA ARG A 127 13.54 -9.49 10.38
C ARG A 127 12.75 -8.35 9.75
N GLY A 128 12.00 -7.59 10.54
CA GLY A 128 11.11 -6.52 10.08
C GLY A 128 9.95 -7.03 9.20
N LEU A 129 9.40 -8.21 9.50
CA LEU A 129 8.35 -8.86 8.70
C LEU A 129 6.98 -8.75 9.38
N ILE A 130 5.95 -8.48 8.57
CA ILE A 130 4.55 -8.50 8.99
C ILE A 130 3.82 -9.53 8.15
N MET A 131 3.25 -10.55 8.80
CA MET A 131 2.50 -11.62 8.12
C MET A 131 1.01 -11.26 8.11
N ILE A 132 0.48 -10.98 6.92
CA ILE A 132 -0.91 -10.57 6.73
C ILE A 132 -1.69 -11.68 6.03
N LYS A 133 -2.84 -12.06 6.60
CA LYS A 133 -3.77 -13.00 6.01
C LYS A 133 -4.65 -12.29 4.98
N GLY A 134 -4.38 -12.56 3.70
CA GLY A 134 -5.25 -12.14 2.59
C GLY A 134 -4.48 -11.63 1.39
N ALA A 135 -5.20 -10.97 0.47
CA ALA A 135 -4.62 -10.46 -0.76
C ALA A 135 -4.13 -9.02 -0.58
N VAL A 136 -2.85 -8.79 -0.88
CA VAL A 136 -2.24 -7.46 -0.90
C VAL A 136 -2.26 -6.91 -2.33
N PRO A 137 -2.70 -5.65 -2.54
CA PRO A 137 -2.74 -5.07 -3.88
C PRO A 137 -1.33 -4.76 -4.41
N GLY A 138 -0.96 -5.45 -5.50
CA GLY A 138 0.28 -5.19 -6.23
C GLY A 138 1.03 -6.46 -6.59
N SER A 139 2.17 -6.31 -7.27
CA SER A 139 3.11 -7.40 -7.53
C SER A 139 4.06 -7.59 -6.34
N LYS A 140 4.69 -8.77 -6.25
CA LYS A 140 5.77 -9.03 -5.29
C LYS A 140 6.87 -7.94 -5.40
N GLY A 141 7.37 -7.46 -4.26
CA GLY A 141 8.38 -6.39 -4.19
C GLY A 141 7.84 -4.98 -4.47
N GLY A 142 6.53 -4.84 -4.70
CA GLY A 142 5.86 -3.55 -4.77
C GLY A 142 5.83 -2.85 -3.41
N TRP A 143 5.78 -1.53 -3.44
CA TRP A 143 5.63 -0.72 -2.23
C TRP A 143 4.16 -0.69 -1.80
N VAL A 144 3.92 -0.86 -0.50
CA VAL A 144 2.60 -0.83 0.11
C VAL A 144 2.59 0.09 1.33
N THR A 145 1.44 0.65 1.62
CA THR A 145 1.16 1.42 2.83
C THR A 145 0.22 0.60 3.70
N VAL A 146 0.60 0.34 4.94
CA VAL A 146 -0.24 -0.33 5.93
C VAL A 146 -0.75 0.73 6.91
N LYS A 147 -2.03 0.64 7.28
CA LYS A 147 -2.71 1.50 8.25
C LYS A 147 -3.62 0.66 9.12
N ASP A 148 -4.01 1.18 10.27
CA ASP A 148 -5.06 0.57 11.07
C ASP A 148 -6.38 0.50 10.30
N ALA A 149 -7.15 -0.56 10.57
CA ALA A 149 -8.43 -0.76 9.90
C ALA A 149 -9.46 0.28 10.36
N VAL A 150 -10.04 1.02 9.40
CA VAL A 150 -11.04 2.06 9.69
C VAL A 150 -12.36 1.47 10.21
N LYS A 151 -12.65 0.21 9.86
CA LYS A 151 -13.95 -0.46 10.12
C LYS A 151 -13.94 -1.42 11.30
N LYS A 152 -12.78 -1.67 11.93
CA LYS A 152 -12.63 -2.63 13.01
C LYS A 152 -12.01 -1.93 14.23
N PRO A 153 -12.45 -2.27 15.45
CA PRO A 153 -11.85 -1.69 16.64
C PRO A 153 -10.39 -2.12 16.77
N LEU A 154 -9.58 -1.23 17.34
CA LEU A 154 -8.20 -1.52 17.71
C LEU A 154 -8.19 -2.50 18.89
N PRO A 155 -7.33 -3.54 18.85
CA PRO A 155 -7.08 -4.37 20.02
C PRO A 155 -6.37 -3.57 21.13
N SER A 156 -6.54 -4.00 22.38
CA SER A 156 -5.95 -3.37 23.57
C SER A 156 -4.43 -3.47 23.62
N ASP A 157 -3.86 -4.44 22.91
CA ASP A 157 -2.47 -4.87 23.08
C ASP A 157 -1.52 -4.17 22.09
N VAL A 158 -1.99 -3.14 21.38
CA VAL A 158 -1.20 -2.40 20.40
C VAL A 158 -0.37 -1.31 21.10
N PRO A 159 0.95 -1.21 20.83
CA PRO A 159 1.77 -0.15 21.40
C PRO A 159 1.40 1.22 20.80
N PHE A 160 0.91 2.11 21.66
CA PHE A 160 0.66 3.53 21.35
C PHE A 160 1.77 4.40 21.95
N PRO A 161 2.33 5.39 21.22
CA PRO A 161 2.00 5.82 19.85
C PRO A 161 2.67 5.01 18.73
N ALA A 162 3.79 4.33 19.00
CA ALA A 162 4.44 3.40 18.07
C ALA A 162 5.40 2.44 18.81
N ALA A 163 5.70 1.29 18.20
CA ALA A 163 6.84 0.48 18.60
C ALA A 163 8.11 1.10 17.99
N LEU A 164 8.91 1.77 18.82
CA LEU A 164 10.15 2.41 18.41
C LEU A 164 11.34 1.51 18.73
N ARG A 165 12.30 1.42 17.80
CA ARG A 165 13.53 0.62 17.99
C ARG A 165 14.36 1.07 19.19
N SER A 166 14.17 2.29 19.68
CA SER A 166 14.86 2.84 20.85
C SER A 166 14.35 2.31 22.20
N ALA A 167 13.21 1.62 22.24
CA ALA A 167 12.66 1.08 23.50
C ALA A 167 13.38 -0.20 23.99
N GLU A 168 14.28 -0.78 23.18
CA GLU A 168 14.83 -2.11 23.44
C GLU A 168 16.32 -2.26 23.10
N GLN A 169 17.10 -1.18 23.20
CA GLN A 169 18.53 -1.34 23.48
C GLN A 169 18.73 -1.29 25.00
N PRO A 170 18.94 -2.42 25.70
CA PRO A 170 19.77 -2.35 26.88
C PRO A 170 21.10 -1.77 26.42
N ALA A 171 21.59 -0.77 27.15
CA ALA A 171 22.90 -0.21 26.93
C ALA A 171 23.92 -1.36 26.86
N THR A 172 24.39 -1.69 25.65
CA THR A 172 25.63 -2.44 25.51
C THR A 172 26.70 -1.54 26.09
N GLU A 173 27.10 -1.87 27.31
CA GLU A 173 28.26 -1.33 27.98
C GLU A 173 29.40 -1.25 26.98
N ALA A 174 29.92 -0.04 26.80
CA ALA A 174 31.21 0.15 26.17
C ALA A 174 32.23 -0.70 26.94
N PRO A 175 33.01 -1.58 26.29
CA PRO A 175 34.21 -2.05 26.93
C PRO A 175 35.15 -0.84 26.99
N ALA A 176 35.30 -0.30 28.19
CA ALA A 176 36.47 0.48 28.54
C ALA A 176 37.68 -0.44 28.37
N THR A 177 38.40 -0.31 27.26
CA THR A 177 39.79 -0.77 27.22
C THR A 177 40.64 0.34 27.82
N GLU A 178 41.00 0.10 29.08
CA GLU A 178 42.03 0.79 29.83
C GLU A 178 43.30 0.94 29.00
N GLY A 179 43.95 2.11 29.16
CA GLY A 179 45.31 2.31 28.72
C GLY A 179 46.26 1.35 29.47
N GLY A 180 47.19 0.77 28.73
CA GLY A 180 48.37 0.12 29.26
C GLY A 180 49.58 0.64 28.51
N ASP A 181 50.40 1.41 29.22
CA ASP A 181 51.79 1.74 28.88
C ASP A 181 52.60 0.49 28.51
N ALA A 182 53.30 0.54 27.38
CA ALA A 182 54.69 0.08 27.15
C ALA A 182 55.12 0.39 25.72
#